data_AF-A0A7Y5QYL6-F1
#
_entry.id   AF-A0A7Y5QYL6-F1
#
_cell.length_a   1.000
_cell.length_b   1.000
_cell.length_c   1.000
_cell.angle_alpha   90.00
_cell.angle_beta   90.00
_cell.angle_gamma   90.00
#
_symmetry.space_group_name_H-M   'P 1'
#
loop_
_entity.id
_entity.type
_entity.pdbx_description
1 polymer ?
#
loop_
_entity_poly.entity_id
_entity_poly.type
_entity_poly.pdbx_seq_one_letter_code
_entity_poly.pdbx_strand_id
1 'polypeptide(L)'
;MRSARRAWMMVRSGCRATALLVVATTFFTASCRQFPDVKPSTDVERQGREIFRYDTFGDEQFWTDTAHLQDVVLQKIQPLEALGLGVKVDMDKLNLAKFLLHNPFGTSGTKELLHQDAVVGLKATFDKDGHLSRLGITCALCHSTVDNALLPGIGHRLDGWPNRDLQVGKILAMLPLYTPEQKAVLRSWPKGSYDPRFNFDGKSTPLTLPPAHGLAEVKNETYTAEGPISYWNAYVAVTQMHGHGNFSDPRLGVAIVQEPDMVTPKLAALRAYQHAIGRPPTPGASYDRFAARRGKAVFDGNCASCHVGGTLTDNNDGTLHAPSETGMDSTYAARTTQKRYRTTPLRALWQHAPYFHDGSAATLDDVVNHYVRARNLQLTGGQRHDLVEYLKSL
;
A
#
# COMPACT_ATOMS: atom_id res chain seq x y z
N MET A 1 -25.06 -42.72 -46.74
CA MET A 1 -26.20 -43.51 -46.20
C MET A 1 -25.69 -44.92 -45.84
N ARG A 2 -25.89 -45.30 -44.56
CA ARG A 2 -25.91 -46.65 -43.96
C ARG A 2 -24.71 -47.60 -44.21
N SER A 3 -23.82 -47.77 -43.23
CA SER A 3 -23.83 -48.77 -42.14
C SER A 3 -22.92 -49.97 -42.50
N ALA A 4 -22.21 -50.67 -41.62
CA ALA A 4 -22.44 -50.96 -40.23
C ALA A 4 -21.15 -51.34 -39.50
N ARG A 5 -21.22 -51.26 -38.16
CA ARG A 5 -20.20 -51.57 -37.15
C ARG A 5 -19.89 -53.08 -37.08
N ARG A 6 -18.67 -53.42 -36.69
CA ARG A 6 -18.37 -54.63 -35.90
C ARG A 6 -17.37 -54.28 -34.79
N ALA A 7 -17.80 -54.51 -33.56
CA ALA A 7 -16.98 -54.43 -32.34
C ALA A 7 -16.39 -55.83 -32.06
N TRP A 8 -15.13 -55.88 -31.62
CA TRP A 8 -14.45 -57.10 -31.21
C TRP A 8 -13.84 -56.95 -29.81
N MET A 9 -14.20 -57.93 -28.97
CA MET A 9 -13.38 -58.67 -28.00
C MET A 9 -12.69 -57.95 -26.83
N MET A 10 -13.18 -58.26 -25.63
CA MET A 10 -12.36 -58.58 -24.47
C MET A 10 -11.45 -59.78 -24.77
N VAL A 11 -10.16 -59.75 -24.37
CA VAL A 11 -9.48 -60.86 -23.66
C VAL A 11 -8.36 -60.32 -22.77
N ARG A 12 -8.33 -60.94 -21.58
CA ARG A 12 -7.44 -60.88 -20.41
C ARG A 12 -5.92 -60.93 -20.65
N SER A 13 -5.22 -60.57 -19.56
CA SER A 13 -3.99 -61.16 -18.98
C SER A 13 -2.89 -60.08 -18.89
N GLY A 14 -2.15 -59.86 -17.81
CA GLY A 14 -1.85 -60.63 -16.61
C GLY A 14 -0.58 -59.99 -16.02
N CYS A 15 -0.57 -59.78 -14.70
CA CYS A 15 0.57 -59.68 -13.79
C CYS A 15 1.90 -59.06 -14.30
N ARG A 16 2.28 -57.90 -13.74
CA ARG A 16 3.59 -57.67 -13.09
C ARG A 16 3.59 -56.31 -12.39
N ALA A 17 3.60 -56.35 -11.06
CA ALA A 17 3.83 -55.20 -10.21
C ALA A 17 5.30 -54.80 -10.31
N THR A 18 5.59 -53.76 -11.08
CA THR A 18 6.85 -53.02 -11.02
C THR A 18 6.64 -51.85 -10.07
N ALA A 19 7.26 -51.92 -8.90
CA ALA A 19 7.38 -50.79 -7.99
C ALA A 19 8.19 -49.69 -8.69
N LEU A 20 7.52 -48.68 -9.23
CA LEU A 20 8.17 -47.42 -9.57
C LEU A 20 8.45 -46.69 -8.26
N LEU A 21 9.72 -46.66 -7.86
CA LEU A 21 10.23 -45.58 -7.03
C LEU A 21 9.97 -44.28 -7.79
N VAL A 22 8.92 -43.56 -7.42
CA VAL A 22 8.78 -42.15 -7.75
C VAL A 22 9.83 -41.44 -6.90
N VAL A 23 11.01 -41.23 -7.47
CA VAL A 23 11.94 -40.23 -6.97
C VAL A 23 11.19 -38.91 -7.09
N ALA A 24 10.61 -38.45 -5.99
CA ALA A 24 10.11 -37.11 -5.86
C ALA A 24 11.33 -36.19 -5.95
N THR A 25 11.69 -35.78 -7.16
CA THR A 25 12.50 -34.59 -7.38
C THR A 25 11.73 -33.44 -6.76
N THR A 26 12.08 -33.11 -5.52
CA THR A 26 11.78 -31.85 -4.88
C THR A 26 12.44 -30.77 -5.71
N PHE A 27 11.76 -30.33 -6.76
CA PHE A 27 11.96 -28.98 -7.27
C PHE A 27 11.63 -28.06 -6.10
N PHE A 28 12.67 -27.65 -5.36
CA PHE A 28 12.67 -26.38 -4.68
C PHE A 28 12.49 -25.34 -5.80
N THR A 29 11.23 -25.06 -6.16
CA THR A 29 10.92 -23.79 -6.77
C THR A 29 11.31 -22.76 -5.72
N ALA A 30 12.51 -22.19 -5.86
CA ALA A 30 12.70 -20.83 -5.41
C ALA A 30 11.59 -20.05 -6.11
N SER A 31 10.48 -19.79 -5.43
CA SER A 31 9.36 -19.05 -6.00
C SER A 31 9.95 -17.75 -6.51
N CYS A 32 10.00 -17.58 -7.83
CA CYS A 32 10.50 -16.36 -8.42
C CYS A 32 9.58 -15.24 -7.96
N ARG A 33 10.14 -14.25 -7.24
CA ARG A 33 9.40 -13.06 -6.85
C ARG A 33 8.80 -12.40 -8.09
N GLN A 34 7.51 -12.09 -8.03
CA GLN A 34 6.82 -11.45 -9.15
C GLN A 34 7.41 -10.07 -9.44
N PHE A 35 7.80 -9.35 -8.38
CA PHE A 35 8.45 -8.05 -8.48
C PHE A 35 9.79 -8.07 -7.71
N PRO A 36 10.83 -7.44 -8.25
CA PRO A 36 12.11 -7.35 -7.54
C PRO A 36 11.96 -6.46 -6.30
N ASP A 37 12.64 -6.83 -5.22
CA ASP A 37 12.77 -5.96 -4.06
C ASP A 37 13.47 -4.65 -4.41
N VAL A 38 13.05 -3.58 -3.74
CA VAL A 38 13.82 -2.34 -3.70
C VAL A 38 15.18 -2.65 -3.05
N LYS A 39 16.26 -2.37 -3.78
CA LYS A 39 17.64 -2.54 -3.32
C LYS A 39 18.25 -1.16 -3.04
N PRO A 40 18.24 -0.70 -1.78
CA PRO A 40 19.03 0.43 -1.31
C PRO A 40 20.47 0.36 -1.80
N SER A 41 20.92 1.44 -2.40
CA SER A 41 22.26 1.63 -2.93
C SER A 41 23.24 2.16 -1.88
N THR A 42 22.75 2.91 -0.89
CA THR A 42 23.55 3.53 0.18
C THR A 42 23.23 2.99 1.58
N ASP A 43 24.12 3.22 2.55
CA ASP A 43 23.87 2.89 3.96
C ASP A 43 22.66 3.64 4.53
N VAL A 44 22.51 4.92 4.14
CA VAL A 44 21.40 5.77 4.60
C VAL A 44 20.06 5.22 4.09
N GLU A 45 19.99 4.78 2.83
CA GLU A 45 18.81 4.12 2.29
C GLU A 45 18.53 2.76 2.95
N ARG A 46 19.58 1.99 3.29
CA ARG A 46 19.42 0.73 4.05
C ARG A 46 18.82 0.99 5.41
N GLN A 47 19.36 1.95 6.16
CA GLN A 47 18.81 2.38 7.45
C GLN A 47 17.37 2.84 7.31
N GLY A 48 17.07 3.65 6.30
CA GLY A 48 15.72 4.12 6.02
C GLY A 48 14.71 2.99 5.75
N ARG A 49 15.15 1.93 5.06
CA ARG A 49 14.33 0.74 4.85
C ARG A 49 14.07 -0.03 6.14
N GLU A 50 15.09 -0.22 6.98
CA GLU A 50 14.90 -0.88 8.27
C GLU A 50 13.94 -0.08 9.16
N ILE A 51 14.08 1.26 9.17
CA ILE A 51 13.16 2.16 9.86
C ILE A 51 11.73 1.99 9.34
N PHE A 52 11.55 2.10 8.03
CA PHE A 52 10.24 1.98 7.37
C PHE A 52 9.54 0.65 7.68
N ARG A 53 10.28 -0.45 7.72
CA ARG A 53 9.74 -1.81 7.90
C ARG A 53 9.48 -2.15 9.36
N TYR A 54 10.38 -1.75 10.27
CA TYR A 54 10.48 -2.38 11.58
C TYR A 54 10.45 -1.41 12.76
N ASP A 55 10.56 -0.11 12.54
CA ASP A 55 10.58 0.87 13.62
C ASP A 55 9.16 1.32 13.96
N THR A 56 8.81 1.14 15.23
CA THR A 56 7.54 1.58 15.84
C THR A 56 7.63 2.99 16.39
N PHE A 57 8.84 3.55 16.44
CA PHE A 57 9.13 4.81 17.12
C PHE A 57 8.71 4.83 18.60
N GLY A 58 8.52 3.68 19.25
CA GLY A 58 8.03 3.62 20.63
C GLY A 58 6.51 3.73 20.76
N ASP A 59 5.76 3.58 19.65
CA ASP A 59 4.30 3.69 19.66
C ASP A 59 3.57 2.60 20.44
N GLU A 60 4.29 1.57 20.89
CA GLU A 60 3.74 0.49 21.73
C GLU A 60 3.14 1.03 23.03
N GLN A 61 3.63 2.16 23.54
CA GLN A 61 3.04 2.81 24.71
C GLN A 61 1.58 3.16 24.46
N PHE A 62 1.27 3.72 23.29
CA PHE A 62 -0.12 4.03 22.96
C PHE A 62 -0.88 2.76 22.58
N TRP A 63 -0.37 1.98 21.61
CA TRP A 63 -1.12 0.84 21.08
C TRP A 63 -1.38 -0.26 22.10
N THR A 64 -0.44 -0.47 23.02
CA THR A 64 -0.59 -1.46 24.09
C THR A 64 -1.28 -0.88 25.31
N ASP A 65 -0.75 0.22 25.87
CA ASP A 65 -1.16 0.67 27.21
C ASP A 65 -2.44 1.52 27.17
N THR A 66 -2.73 2.19 26.05
CA THR A 66 -3.88 3.10 25.91
C THR A 66 -4.98 2.51 25.02
N ALA A 67 -4.60 2.03 23.83
CA ALA A 67 -5.56 1.55 22.84
C ALA A 67 -5.98 0.09 23.05
N HIS A 68 -5.23 -0.67 23.85
CA HIS A 68 -5.48 -2.09 24.12
C HIS A 68 -5.57 -2.93 22.83
N LEU A 69 -4.72 -2.64 21.83
CA LEU A 69 -4.73 -3.32 20.53
C LEU A 69 -4.45 -4.82 20.69
N GLN A 70 -3.57 -5.20 21.61
CA GLN A 70 -3.26 -6.58 21.96
C GLN A 70 -4.52 -7.39 22.34
N ASP A 71 -5.47 -6.78 23.05
CA ASP A 71 -6.70 -7.47 23.45
C ASP A 71 -7.59 -7.71 22.24
N VAL A 72 -7.68 -6.75 21.33
CA VAL A 72 -8.40 -6.91 20.06
C VAL A 72 -7.76 -8.00 19.20
N VAL A 73 -6.43 -7.97 19.05
CA VAL A 73 -5.70 -8.94 18.22
C VAL A 73 -5.81 -10.36 18.78
N LEU A 74 -5.68 -10.54 20.10
CA LEU A 74 -5.70 -11.87 20.70
C LEU A 74 -7.12 -12.43 20.90
N GLN A 75 -8.10 -11.58 21.20
CA GLN A 75 -9.44 -12.04 21.57
C GLN A 75 -10.44 -11.95 20.42
N LYS A 76 -10.26 -11.00 19.49
CA LYS A 76 -11.27 -10.66 18.49
C LYS A 76 -10.87 -10.99 17.06
N ILE A 77 -9.58 -11.12 16.74
CA ILE A 77 -9.12 -11.26 15.35
C ILE A 77 -8.38 -12.59 15.15
N GLN A 78 -9.02 -13.48 14.38
CA GLN A 78 -8.39 -14.70 13.88
C GLN A 78 -7.55 -14.42 12.63
N PRO A 79 -6.58 -15.27 12.25
CA PRO A 79 -5.72 -15.00 11.09
C PRO A 79 -6.49 -14.74 9.78
N LEU A 80 -7.54 -15.50 9.49
CA LEU A 80 -8.37 -15.27 8.29
C LEU A 80 -9.13 -13.95 8.35
N GLU A 81 -9.56 -13.55 9.55
CA GLU A 81 -10.21 -12.25 9.75
C GLU A 81 -9.20 -11.11 9.59
N ALA A 82 -7.98 -11.26 10.09
CA ALA A 82 -6.89 -10.29 9.86
C ALA A 82 -6.60 -10.10 8.37
N LEU A 83 -6.49 -11.20 7.61
CA LEU A 83 -6.33 -11.15 6.15
C LEU A 83 -7.54 -10.49 5.48
N GLY A 84 -8.76 -10.78 5.96
CA GLY A 84 -9.99 -10.12 5.51
C GLY A 84 -10.02 -8.62 5.80
N LEU A 85 -9.39 -8.17 6.88
CA LEU A 85 -9.18 -6.76 7.23
C LEU A 85 -8.01 -6.12 6.43
N GLY A 86 -7.36 -6.87 5.55
CA GLY A 86 -6.29 -6.40 4.68
C GLY A 86 -4.91 -6.41 5.32
N VAL A 87 -4.75 -6.97 6.53
CA VAL A 87 -3.43 -7.23 7.12
C VAL A 87 -2.70 -8.24 6.25
N LYS A 88 -1.40 -8.05 6.05
CA LYS A 88 -0.57 -8.88 5.16
C LYS A 88 0.42 -9.73 5.94
N VAL A 89 0.79 -10.88 5.39
CA VAL A 89 1.77 -11.79 5.97
C VAL A 89 2.96 -11.96 5.02
N ASP A 90 4.15 -11.64 5.50
CA ASP A 90 5.41 -11.81 4.80
C ASP A 90 5.84 -13.29 4.86
N MET A 91 5.75 -13.98 3.72
CA MET A 91 6.09 -15.39 3.65
C MET A 91 7.59 -15.65 3.84
N ASP A 92 8.46 -14.66 3.64
CA ASP A 92 9.91 -14.79 3.82
C ASP A 92 10.30 -14.92 5.30
N LYS A 93 9.37 -14.59 6.21
CA LYS A 93 9.53 -14.74 7.65
C LYS A 93 8.94 -16.05 8.18
N LEU A 94 8.15 -16.75 7.37
CA LEU A 94 7.44 -17.95 7.80
C LEU A 94 8.35 -19.17 7.84
N ASN A 95 8.20 -20.01 8.87
CA ASN A 95 8.55 -21.42 8.75
C ASN A 95 7.50 -22.11 7.86
N LEU A 96 7.74 -22.13 6.55
CA LEU A 96 6.75 -22.58 5.57
C LEU A 96 6.33 -24.04 5.76
N ALA A 97 7.26 -24.91 6.18
CA ALA A 97 6.94 -26.31 6.47
C ALA A 97 5.95 -26.42 7.64
N LYS A 98 6.21 -25.71 8.75
CA LYS A 98 5.30 -25.67 9.90
C LYS A 98 3.95 -25.05 9.53
N PHE A 99 3.98 -23.96 8.75
CA PHE A 99 2.79 -23.24 8.28
C PHE A 99 1.88 -24.12 7.41
N LEU A 100 2.44 -24.95 6.53
CA LEU A 100 1.66 -25.83 5.66
C LEU A 100 1.16 -27.10 6.37
N LEU A 101 1.91 -27.61 7.34
CA LEU A 101 1.60 -28.87 8.03
C LEU A 101 0.64 -28.69 9.22
N HIS A 102 0.66 -27.54 9.88
CA HIS A 102 -0.22 -27.23 11.01
C HIS A 102 -1.15 -26.10 10.59
N ASN A 103 -2.47 -26.34 10.58
CA ASN A 103 -3.50 -25.37 10.17
C ASN A 103 -3.19 -23.95 10.69
N PRO A 104 -2.63 -23.05 9.85
CA PRO A 104 -2.07 -21.79 10.32
C PRO A 104 -3.15 -20.75 10.60
N PHE A 105 -4.40 -21.08 10.26
CA PHE A 105 -5.56 -20.23 10.38
C PHE A 105 -6.40 -20.51 11.63
N GLY A 106 -5.93 -21.38 12.52
CA GLY A 106 -6.54 -21.61 13.84
C GLY A 106 -6.21 -20.50 14.85
N THR A 107 -6.79 -20.60 16.06
CA THR A 107 -6.67 -19.60 17.14
C THR A 107 -5.25 -19.37 17.65
N SER A 108 -4.38 -20.37 17.59
CA SER A 108 -2.96 -20.22 17.91
C SER A 108 -2.15 -19.53 16.80
N GLY A 109 -2.71 -19.40 15.59
CA GLY A 109 -2.02 -18.90 14.41
C GLY A 109 -1.61 -17.43 14.52
N THR A 110 -2.47 -16.57 15.09
CA THR A 110 -2.17 -15.13 15.21
C THR A 110 -0.91 -14.90 16.06
N LYS A 111 -0.80 -15.58 17.20
CA LYS A 111 0.35 -15.49 18.09
C LYS A 111 1.64 -16.01 17.43
N GLU A 112 1.54 -17.11 16.70
CA GLU A 112 2.68 -17.68 15.97
C GLU A 112 3.19 -16.73 14.86
N LEU A 113 2.28 -16.13 14.09
CA LEU A 113 2.64 -15.16 13.05
C LEU A 113 3.36 -13.93 13.64
N LEU A 114 2.91 -13.45 14.80
CA LEU A 114 3.56 -12.36 15.53
C LEU A 114 4.93 -12.78 16.09
N HIS A 115 5.06 -13.99 16.63
CA HIS A 115 6.35 -14.52 17.10
C HIS A 115 7.38 -14.64 15.97
N GLN A 116 6.94 -14.99 14.76
CA GLN A 116 7.81 -15.10 13.58
C GLN A 116 8.10 -13.74 12.94
N ASP A 117 7.56 -12.63 13.47
CA ASP A 117 7.67 -11.30 12.87
C ASP A 117 7.16 -11.27 11.42
N ALA A 118 6.13 -12.09 11.13
CA ALA A 118 5.62 -12.32 9.79
C ALA A 118 4.46 -11.39 9.42
N VAL A 119 3.83 -10.73 10.39
CA VAL A 119 2.74 -9.79 10.10
C VAL A 119 3.32 -8.45 9.65
N VAL A 120 3.08 -8.07 8.40
CA VAL A 120 3.67 -6.86 7.80
C VAL A 120 3.20 -5.62 8.56
N GLY A 121 4.16 -4.89 9.11
CA GLY A 121 3.93 -3.61 9.78
C GLY A 121 3.43 -3.70 11.22
N LEU A 122 3.40 -4.89 11.83
CA LEU A 122 3.20 -5.06 13.27
C LEU A 122 4.47 -5.55 13.95
N LYS A 123 4.81 -4.98 15.10
CA LYS A 123 5.95 -5.41 15.91
C LYS A 123 5.45 -5.84 17.27
N ALA A 124 5.65 -7.12 17.58
CA ALA A 124 5.28 -7.72 18.85
C ALA A 124 6.53 -8.00 19.69
N THR A 125 6.43 -7.74 20.99
CA THR A 125 7.39 -8.28 21.98
C THR A 125 6.65 -9.20 22.93
N PHE A 126 7.37 -10.18 23.46
CA PHE A 126 6.82 -11.20 24.33
C PHE A 126 7.59 -11.24 25.64
N ASP A 127 6.88 -11.54 26.73
CA ASP A 127 7.50 -11.76 28.03
C ASP A 127 8.20 -13.13 28.10
N LYS A 128 8.78 -13.43 29.27
CA LYS A 128 9.52 -14.68 29.52
C LYS A 128 8.65 -15.93 29.44
N ASP A 129 7.35 -15.79 29.69
CA ASP A 129 6.36 -16.87 29.63
C ASP A 129 5.77 -17.00 28.21
N GLY A 130 6.22 -16.14 27.29
CA GLY A 130 5.80 -16.11 25.90
C GLY A 130 4.46 -15.42 25.71
N HIS A 131 3.93 -14.66 26.66
CA HIS A 131 2.73 -13.84 26.43
C HIS A 131 3.08 -12.54 25.69
N LEU A 132 2.17 -12.07 24.84
CA LEU A 132 2.34 -10.81 24.11
C LEU A 132 2.36 -9.65 25.12
N SER A 133 3.48 -8.95 25.22
CA SER A 133 3.70 -7.90 26.21
C SER A 133 3.60 -6.49 25.62
N ARG A 134 4.07 -6.29 24.39
CA ARG A 134 3.91 -5.04 23.64
C ARG A 134 3.57 -5.33 22.19
N LEU A 135 2.76 -4.45 21.60
CA LEU A 135 2.42 -4.43 20.20
C LEU A 135 2.46 -3.00 19.68
N GLY A 136 3.17 -2.78 18.58
CA GLY A 136 3.27 -1.49 17.89
C GLY A 136 3.09 -1.65 16.39
N ILE A 137 2.98 -0.53 15.68
CA ILE A 137 2.80 -0.50 14.24
C ILE A 137 3.97 0.20 13.55
N THR A 138 4.16 -0.04 12.25
CA THR A 138 5.20 0.63 11.46
C THR A 138 4.63 1.23 10.19
N CYS A 139 5.42 2.03 9.49
CA CYS A 139 5.01 2.63 8.21
C CYS A 139 4.57 1.56 7.18
N ALA A 140 5.18 0.37 7.25
CA ALA A 140 4.89 -0.74 6.34
C ALA A 140 3.46 -1.28 6.46
N LEU A 141 2.75 -1.07 7.58
CA LEU A 141 1.37 -1.54 7.73
C LEU A 141 0.45 -0.95 6.63
N CYS A 142 0.62 0.34 6.35
CA CYS A 142 -0.15 1.07 5.35
C CYS A 142 0.55 1.15 3.99
N HIS A 143 1.88 1.25 3.97
CA HIS A 143 2.66 1.54 2.77
C HIS A 143 3.39 0.33 2.17
N SER A 144 3.08 -0.89 2.63
CA SER A 144 3.53 -2.13 2.00
C SER A 144 2.38 -3.10 1.78
N THR A 145 2.51 -3.95 0.77
CA THR A 145 1.64 -5.10 0.56
C THR A 145 2.49 -6.36 0.33
N VAL A 146 1.88 -7.43 -0.16
CA VAL A 146 2.57 -8.64 -0.62
C VAL A 146 2.14 -9.02 -2.03
N ASP A 147 2.97 -9.78 -2.74
CA ASP A 147 2.69 -10.25 -4.10
C ASP A 147 1.70 -11.43 -4.19
N ASN A 148 1.20 -11.92 -3.05
CA ASN A 148 0.28 -13.05 -2.94
C ASN A 148 0.84 -14.39 -3.50
N ALA A 149 2.17 -14.56 -3.52
CA ALA A 149 2.81 -15.76 -4.06
C ALA A 149 2.38 -17.08 -3.37
N LEU A 150 1.90 -17.03 -2.12
CA LEU A 150 1.39 -18.21 -1.41
C LEU A 150 -0.14 -18.28 -1.42
N LEU A 151 -0.80 -17.22 -0.94
CA LEU A 151 -2.25 -17.09 -0.85
C LEU A 151 -2.63 -15.59 -0.94
N PRO A 152 -3.90 -15.24 -1.23
CA PRO A 152 -4.34 -13.86 -1.10
C PRO A 152 -4.02 -13.28 0.29
N GLY A 153 -3.21 -12.23 0.34
CA GLY A 153 -2.71 -11.60 1.55
C GLY A 153 -1.43 -12.20 2.15
N ILE A 154 -0.87 -13.26 1.55
CA ILE A 154 0.36 -13.92 2.00
C ILE A 154 1.33 -14.10 0.83
N GLY A 155 2.50 -13.47 0.91
CA GLY A 155 3.49 -13.48 -0.17
C GLY A 155 4.77 -12.75 0.20
N HIS A 156 5.61 -12.45 -0.79
CA HIS A 156 6.81 -11.65 -0.59
C HIS A 156 6.42 -10.18 -0.40
N ARG A 157 7.00 -9.53 0.62
CA ARG A 157 6.71 -8.13 0.94
C ARG A 157 7.12 -7.20 -0.22
N LEU A 158 6.22 -6.26 -0.53
CA LEU A 158 6.38 -5.23 -1.54
C LEU A 158 6.29 -3.84 -0.88
N ASP A 159 7.43 -3.19 -0.68
CA ASP A 159 7.49 -1.83 -0.12
C ASP A 159 7.13 -0.78 -1.18
N GLY A 160 6.41 0.27 -0.76
CA GLY A 160 6.02 1.39 -1.62
C GLY A 160 4.74 1.14 -2.45
N TRP A 161 4.24 -0.09 -2.38
CA TRP A 161 2.92 -0.49 -2.81
C TRP A 161 1.94 -0.24 -1.66
N PRO A 162 1.04 0.75 -1.75
CA PRO A 162 0.11 1.05 -0.67
C PRO A 162 -0.82 -0.14 -0.45
N ASN A 163 -1.11 -0.45 0.81
CA ASN A 163 -1.99 -1.56 1.17
C ASN A 163 -3.46 -1.22 0.84
N ARG A 164 -3.87 -1.49 -0.41
CA ARG A 164 -5.22 -1.21 -0.92
C ARG A 164 -6.33 -2.03 -0.27
N ASP A 165 -5.98 -3.05 0.49
CA ASP A 165 -6.96 -3.91 1.17
C ASP A 165 -7.15 -3.53 2.64
N LEU A 166 -6.24 -2.74 3.23
CA LEU A 166 -6.26 -2.43 4.65
C LEU A 166 -7.51 -1.65 5.04
N GLN A 167 -8.28 -2.19 5.98
CA GLN A 167 -9.51 -1.57 6.47
C GLN A 167 -9.24 -0.80 7.77
N VAL A 168 -8.42 0.26 7.68
CA VAL A 168 -7.94 1.01 8.86
C VAL A 168 -9.09 1.46 9.76
N GLY A 169 -10.13 2.06 9.17
CA GLY A 169 -11.29 2.52 9.93
C GLY A 169 -12.04 1.39 10.67
N LYS A 170 -12.16 0.20 10.05
CA LYS A 170 -12.77 -0.96 10.74
C LYS A 170 -11.91 -1.46 11.89
N ILE A 171 -10.59 -1.52 11.72
CA ILE A 171 -9.65 -1.91 12.77
C ILE A 171 -9.74 -0.92 13.94
N LEU A 172 -9.66 0.38 13.66
CA LEU A 172 -9.79 1.42 14.68
C LEU A 172 -11.13 1.34 15.41
N ALA A 173 -12.23 1.05 14.70
CA ALA A 173 -13.56 0.92 15.29
C ALA A 173 -13.73 -0.30 16.24
N MET A 174 -12.76 -1.22 16.29
CA MET A 174 -12.74 -2.32 17.25
C MET A 174 -12.17 -1.91 18.61
N LEU A 175 -11.42 -0.80 18.65
CA LEU A 175 -10.74 -0.33 19.85
C LEU A 175 -11.74 0.26 20.86
N PRO A 176 -11.49 0.10 22.17
CA PRO A 176 -12.39 0.60 23.20
C PRO A 176 -12.41 2.14 23.27
N LEU A 177 -11.37 2.82 22.79
CA LEU A 177 -11.18 4.27 22.94
C LEU A 177 -12.14 5.17 22.15
N TYR A 178 -12.84 4.64 21.13
CA TYR A 178 -13.76 5.42 20.30
C TYR A 178 -15.22 5.30 20.77
N THR A 179 -15.95 6.43 20.72
CA THR A 179 -17.40 6.47 20.99
C THR A 179 -18.19 5.72 19.90
N PRO A 180 -19.46 5.33 20.16
CA PRO A 180 -20.30 4.72 19.13
C PRO A 180 -20.42 5.54 17.84
N GLU A 181 -20.50 6.87 17.95
CA GLU A 181 -20.61 7.79 16.82
C GLU A 181 -19.31 7.83 16.02
N GLN A 182 -18.16 7.92 16.71
CA GLN A 182 -16.84 7.86 16.05
C GLN A 182 -16.64 6.51 15.36
N LYS A 183 -17.05 5.41 15.99
CA LYS A 183 -17.00 4.07 15.37
C LYS A 183 -17.85 3.97 14.12
N ALA A 184 -19.02 4.61 14.08
CA ALA A 184 -19.85 4.65 12.88
C ALA A 184 -19.14 5.38 11.73
N VAL A 185 -18.50 6.52 12.01
CA VAL A 185 -17.69 7.26 11.03
C VAL A 185 -16.51 6.42 10.54
N LEU A 186 -15.72 5.84 11.45
CA LEU A 186 -14.57 5.01 11.11
C LEU A 186 -14.94 3.80 10.25
N ARG A 187 -16.09 3.15 10.53
CA ARG A 187 -16.58 2.02 9.72
C ARG A 187 -16.99 2.42 8.30
N SER A 188 -17.26 3.70 8.05
CA SER A 188 -17.58 4.19 6.70
C SER A 188 -16.34 4.35 5.80
N TRP A 189 -15.14 4.32 6.37
CA TRP A 189 -13.92 4.51 5.59
C TRP A 189 -13.71 3.37 4.58
N PRO A 190 -13.46 3.70 3.29
CA PRO A 190 -13.11 2.70 2.29
C PRO A 190 -11.85 1.92 2.67
N LYS A 191 -11.73 0.69 2.18
CA LYS A 191 -10.46 -0.06 2.28
C LYS A 191 -9.34 0.69 1.55
N GLY A 192 -8.11 0.56 2.02
CA GLY A 192 -6.95 1.23 1.42
C GLY A 192 -6.98 2.75 1.56
N SER A 193 -7.71 3.27 2.55
CA SER A 193 -7.84 4.70 2.81
C SER A 193 -7.60 5.06 4.27
N TYR A 194 -7.23 6.32 4.49
CA TYR A 194 -7.01 6.89 5.82
C TYR A 194 -7.27 8.38 5.80
N ASP A 195 -7.90 8.92 6.84
CA ASP A 195 -8.00 10.37 7.02
C ASP A 195 -6.92 10.85 8.00
N PRO A 196 -5.86 11.53 7.53
CA PRO A 196 -4.76 11.95 8.38
C PRO A 196 -5.11 13.11 9.31
N ARG A 197 -6.32 13.68 9.25
CA ARG A 197 -6.74 14.84 10.05
C ARG A 197 -7.90 14.54 11.00
N PHE A 198 -8.47 13.33 10.92
CA PHE A 198 -9.63 12.93 11.72
C PHE A 198 -9.42 13.06 13.22
N ASN A 199 -8.22 12.74 13.72
CA ASN A 199 -7.87 12.87 15.14
C ASN A 199 -7.77 14.33 15.63
N PHE A 200 -7.74 15.32 14.73
CA PHE A 200 -7.62 16.73 15.08
C PHE A 200 -8.93 17.50 14.96
N ASP A 201 -9.66 17.31 13.85
CA ASP A 201 -10.84 18.12 13.56
C ASP A 201 -12.17 17.33 13.61
N GLY A 202 -12.10 16.02 13.81
CA GLY A 202 -13.27 15.13 13.85
C GLY A 202 -14.01 14.99 12.51
N LYS A 203 -13.50 15.60 11.42
CA LYS A 203 -14.08 15.52 10.08
C LYS A 203 -13.52 14.30 9.35
N SER A 204 -14.35 13.69 8.51
CA SER A 204 -14.01 12.46 7.80
C SER A 204 -14.06 12.66 6.29
N THR A 205 -12.90 12.77 5.68
CA THR A 205 -12.65 12.72 4.23
C THR A 205 -11.45 11.79 3.99
N PRO A 206 -11.63 10.47 4.14
CA PRO A 206 -10.53 9.52 4.01
C PRO A 206 -9.91 9.59 2.62
N LEU A 207 -8.59 9.60 2.58
CA LEU A 207 -7.82 9.63 1.36
C LEU A 207 -7.33 8.23 1.01
N THR A 208 -7.31 7.92 -0.28
CA THR A 208 -6.66 6.74 -0.83
C THR A 208 -5.17 6.77 -0.49
N LEU A 209 -4.67 5.72 0.18
CA LEU A 209 -3.27 5.66 0.65
C LEU A 209 -2.30 5.96 -0.51
N PRO A 210 -1.43 6.97 -0.42
CA PRO A 210 -0.67 7.40 -1.59
C PRO A 210 0.38 6.34 -1.98
N PRO A 211 0.63 6.14 -3.29
CA PRO A 211 1.74 5.32 -3.75
C PRO A 211 3.07 5.99 -3.41
N ALA A 212 4.10 5.19 -3.08
CA ALA A 212 5.44 5.71 -2.80
C ALA A 212 6.40 5.62 -4.00
N HIS A 213 6.04 4.85 -5.03
CA HIS A 213 6.82 4.78 -6.27
C HIS A 213 6.77 6.10 -7.04
N GLY A 214 7.88 6.42 -7.71
CA GLY A 214 7.93 7.56 -8.63
C GLY A 214 8.10 8.93 -7.94
N LEU A 215 8.49 8.96 -6.66
CA LEU A 215 8.68 10.19 -5.88
C LEU A 215 10.11 10.76 -5.91
N ALA A 216 11.08 10.11 -6.55
CA ALA A 216 12.43 10.64 -6.71
C ALA A 216 12.40 12.08 -7.29
N GLU A 217 13.07 13.05 -6.66
CA GLU A 217 13.10 14.45 -7.12
C GLU A 217 11.73 15.17 -7.13
N VAL A 218 10.72 14.66 -6.41
CA VAL A 218 9.47 15.39 -6.15
C VAL A 218 9.63 16.22 -4.88
N LYS A 219 9.31 17.50 -4.93
CA LYS A 219 9.51 18.45 -3.82
C LYS A 219 8.56 18.22 -2.64
N ASN A 220 7.26 18.11 -2.92
CA ASN A 220 6.21 17.87 -1.93
C ASN A 220 5.31 16.71 -2.39
N GLU A 221 5.24 15.65 -1.61
CA GLU A 221 4.86 14.33 -2.11
C GLU A 221 3.39 13.99 -1.81
N THR A 222 2.72 14.69 -0.89
CA THR A 222 1.29 14.47 -0.57
C THR A 222 0.35 15.16 -1.55
N TYR A 223 -0.90 14.70 -1.65
CA TYR A 223 -1.87 15.20 -2.65
C TYR A 223 -2.08 16.73 -2.61
N THR A 224 -1.94 17.36 -1.44
CA THR A 224 -2.08 18.81 -1.24
C THR A 224 -0.75 19.55 -1.10
N ALA A 225 0.37 18.83 -1.24
CA ALA A 225 1.74 19.37 -1.15
C ALA A 225 2.00 20.19 0.13
N GLU A 226 1.37 19.82 1.26
CA GLU A 226 1.65 20.46 2.55
C GLU A 226 2.98 19.99 3.13
N GLY A 227 4.08 20.48 2.56
CA GLY A 227 5.43 20.17 2.99
C GLY A 227 6.00 18.86 2.41
N PRO A 228 7.30 18.63 2.65
CA PRO A 228 8.02 17.44 2.16
C PRO A 228 7.64 16.17 2.93
N ILE A 229 7.99 15.00 2.41
CA ILE A 229 7.67 13.71 3.04
C ILE A 229 8.26 13.57 4.44
N SER A 230 9.38 14.24 4.75
CA SER A 230 9.94 14.24 6.10
C SER A 230 9.04 14.93 7.12
N TYR A 231 8.33 15.99 6.71
CA TYR A 231 7.28 16.61 7.54
C TYR A 231 6.15 15.60 7.78
N TRP A 232 5.70 14.91 6.74
CA TRP A 232 4.62 13.91 6.86
C TRP A 232 5.03 12.67 7.64
N ASN A 233 6.29 12.23 7.54
CA ASN A 233 6.83 11.15 8.33
C ASN A 233 6.79 11.52 9.82
N ALA A 234 7.24 12.73 10.18
CA ALA A 234 7.18 13.22 11.55
C ALA A 234 5.73 13.36 12.04
N TYR A 235 4.88 13.99 11.24
CA TYR A 235 3.46 14.15 11.52
C TYR A 235 2.76 12.82 11.77
N VAL A 236 2.90 11.85 10.86
CA VAL A 236 2.25 10.54 10.98
C VAL A 236 2.86 9.75 12.14
N ALA A 237 4.18 9.67 12.25
CA ALA A 237 4.83 8.93 13.32
C ALA A 237 4.41 9.44 14.70
N VAL A 238 4.45 10.75 14.93
CA VAL A 238 4.13 11.31 16.26
C VAL A 238 2.63 11.39 16.52
N THR A 239 1.83 11.84 15.55
CA THR A 239 0.43 12.21 15.82
C THR A 239 -0.60 11.13 15.48
N GLN A 240 -0.25 10.20 14.58
CA GLN A 240 -1.20 9.18 14.07
C GLN A 240 -0.81 7.78 14.52
N MET A 241 0.49 7.45 14.42
CA MET A 241 1.03 6.22 14.97
C MET A 241 1.22 6.33 16.48
N HIS A 242 1.31 7.53 17.05
CA HIS A 242 1.58 7.79 18.47
C HIS A 242 2.99 7.38 18.93
N GLY A 243 3.97 7.48 18.04
CA GLY A 243 5.39 7.28 18.33
C GLY A 243 5.96 8.35 19.26
N HIS A 244 7.02 7.97 19.96
CA HIS A 244 7.70 8.76 20.96
C HIS A 244 8.66 9.78 20.34
N GLY A 245 8.17 10.97 20.01
CA GLY A 245 8.97 11.99 19.34
C GLY A 245 8.40 13.39 19.38
N ASN A 246 9.09 14.31 18.71
CA ASN A 246 8.74 15.73 18.68
C ASN A 246 8.04 16.10 17.38
N PHE A 247 6.94 16.85 17.48
CA PHE A 247 6.28 17.43 16.32
C PHE A 247 5.56 18.72 16.68
N SER A 248 5.70 19.76 15.85
CA SER A 248 4.95 21.00 15.99
C SER A 248 4.46 21.50 14.65
N ASP A 249 3.17 21.84 14.61
CA ASP A 249 2.57 22.62 13.54
C ASP A 249 1.54 23.59 14.14
N PRO A 250 1.88 24.89 14.25
CA PRO A 250 0.96 25.91 14.73
C PRO A 250 -0.34 26.02 13.93
N ARG A 251 -0.34 25.66 12.65
CA ARG A 251 -1.53 25.70 11.78
C ARG A 251 -2.58 24.67 12.20
N LEU A 252 -2.13 23.60 12.85
CA LEU A 252 -2.97 22.53 13.39
C LEU A 252 -3.19 22.67 14.90
N GLY A 253 -2.56 23.64 15.55
CA GLY A 253 -2.57 23.77 17.00
C GLY A 253 -1.81 22.66 17.73
N VAL A 254 -0.84 22.02 17.06
CA VAL A 254 -0.10 20.86 17.60
C VAL A 254 1.29 21.28 18.06
N ALA A 255 1.64 20.92 19.29
CA ALA A 255 2.99 21.02 19.84
C ALA A 255 3.21 19.85 20.80
N ILE A 256 3.88 18.80 20.32
CA ILE A 256 4.21 17.59 21.08
C ILE A 256 5.73 17.55 21.24
N VAL A 257 6.17 17.41 22.48
CA VAL A 257 7.58 17.25 22.85
C VAL A 257 7.71 16.05 23.77
N GLN A 258 8.58 15.10 23.44
CA GLN A 258 8.86 13.89 24.21
C GLN A 258 10.36 13.63 24.29
N GLU A 259 10.82 13.09 25.42
CA GLU A 259 12.23 12.82 25.70
C GLU A 259 12.43 11.37 26.14
N PRO A 260 13.18 10.54 25.38
CA PRO A 260 13.98 10.88 24.19
C PRO A 260 13.17 11.00 22.89
N ASP A 261 13.56 11.91 21.99
CA ASP A 261 12.96 11.97 20.63
C ASP A 261 13.44 10.81 19.75
N MET A 262 12.56 9.83 19.50
CA MET A 262 12.85 8.65 18.69
C MET A 262 12.51 8.83 17.20
N VAL A 263 11.90 9.96 16.80
CA VAL A 263 11.41 10.20 15.43
C VAL A 263 12.37 11.08 14.65
N THR A 264 12.71 12.27 15.16
CA THR A 264 13.48 13.28 14.42
C THR A 264 14.81 12.74 13.86
N PRO A 265 15.63 11.99 14.64
CA PRO A 265 16.92 11.48 14.14
C PRO A 265 16.79 10.53 12.94
N LYS A 266 15.62 9.92 12.72
CA LYS A 266 15.38 8.89 11.69
C LYS A 266 14.82 9.47 10.38
N LEU A 267 14.35 10.71 10.38
CA LEU A 267 13.64 11.32 9.24
C LEU A 267 14.49 11.40 7.97
N ALA A 268 15.78 11.68 8.10
CA ALA A 268 16.68 11.80 6.95
C ALA A 268 16.86 10.47 6.22
N ALA A 269 17.09 9.38 6.98
CA ALA A 269 17.24 8.04 6.43
C ALA A 269 15.91 7.56 5.80
N LEU A 270 14.79 7.78 6.48
CA LEU A 270 13.47 7.41 5.97
C LEU A 270 13.15 8.14 4.66
N ARG A 271 13.40 9.45 4.59
CA ARG A 271 13.25 10.23 3.34
C ARG A 271 14.13 9.68 2.22
N ALA A 272 15.41 9.41 2.51
CA ALA A 272 16.33 8.86 1.51
C ALA A 272 15.82 7.54 0.93
N TYR A 273 15.36 6.63 1.79
CA TYR A 273 14.77 5.37 1.34
C TYR A 273 13.50 5.58 0.50
N GLN A 274 12.57 6.43 0.94
CA GLN A 274 11.33 6.68 0.21
C GLN A 274 11.57 7.26 -1.19
N HIS A 275 12.57 8.13 -1.37
CA HIS A 275 12.95 8.61 -2.72
C HIS A 275 13.71 7.56 -3.54
N ALA A 276 14.40 6.61 -2.89
CA ALA A 276 15.07 5.50 -3.56
C ALA A 276 14.13 4.38 -4.02
N ILE A 277 12.85 4.41 -3.61
CA ILE A 277 11.81 3.51 -4.11
C ILE A 277 11.56 3.85 -5.60
N GLY A 278 12.30 3.15 -6.47
CA GLY A 278 12.27 3.33 -7.92
C GLY A 278 10.98 2.83 -8.56
N ARG A 279 10.84 2.99 -9.87
CA ARG A 279 9.68 2.48 -10.63
C ARG A 279 9.72 0.95 -10.72
N PRO A 280 8.65 0.23 -10.33
CA PRO A 280 8.59 -1.21 -10.57
C PRO A 280 8.54 -1.46 -12.09
N PRO A 281 9.15 -2.55 -12.59
CA PRO A 281 9.07 -2.89 -14.00
C PRO A 281 7.62 -2.91 -14.46
N THR A 282 7.30 -2.19 -15.54
CA THR A 282 5.99 -2.29 -16.17
C THR A 282 5.80 -3.76 -16.58
N PRO A 283 4.68 -4.41 -16.22
CA PRO A 283 4.42 -5.76 -16.68
C PRO A 283 4.53 -5.78 -18.21
N GLY A 284 5.26 -6.72 -18.79
CA GLY A 284 5.35 -6.84 -20.25
C GLY A 284 3.95 -7.01 -20.87
N ALA A 285 3.79 -6.89 -22.19
CA ALA A 285 2.50 -7.00 -22.90
C ALA A 285 1.33 -6.15 -22.35
N SER A 286 1.54 -5.28 -21.36
CA SER A 286 0.48 -4.56 -20.63
C SER A 286 -0.07 -3.34 -21.37
N TYR A 287 0.54 -2.94 -22.48
CA TYR A 287 0.09 -1.84 -23.33
C TYR A 287 0.53 -1.98 -24.79
N ASP A 288 -0.23 -1.38 -25.70
CA ASP A 288 0.09 -1.25 -27.13
C ASP A 288 1.10 -0.11 -27.33
N ARG A 289 2.32 -0.46 -27.77
CA ARG A 289 3.43 0.49 -27.97
C ARG A 289 3.18 1.49 -29.11
N PHE A 290 2.47 1.09 -30.17
CA PHE A 290 2.14 2.01 -31.27
C PHE A 290 1.06 2.99 -30.85
N ALA A 291 0.04 2.50 -30.14
CA ALA A 291 -0.98 3.35 -29.53
C ALA A 291 -0.35 4.32 -28.51
N ALA A 292 0.51 3.83 -27.61
CA ALA A 292 1.22 4.67 -26.64
C ALA A 292 2.08 5.77 -27.31
N ARG A 293 2.73 5.49 -28.44
CA ARG A 293 3.47 6.51 -29.20
C ARG A 293 2.56 7.60 -29.75
N ARG A 294 1.38 7.24 -30.29
CA ARG A 294 0.37 8.24 -30.73
C ARG A 294 -0.23 8.98 -29.54
N GLY A 295 -0.45 8.27 -28.44
CA GLY A 295 -0.98 8.78 -27.18
C GLY A 295 -0.09 9.83 -26.54
N LYS A 296 1.22 9.70 -26.67
CA LYS A 296 2.16 10.73 -26.24
C LYS A 296 1.86 12.09 -26.90
N ALA A 297 1.56 12.12 -28.20
CA ALA A 297 1.22 13.38 -28.88
C ALA A 297 -0.09 13.98 -28.34
N VAL A 298 -1.09 13.12 -28.03
CA VAL A 298 -2.33 13.56 -27.37
C VAL A 298 -2.03 14.12 -25.98
N PHE A 299 -1.16 13.45 -25.21
CA PHE A 299 -0.74 13.88 -23.87
C PHE A 299 -0.02 15.23 -23.91
N ASP A 300 0.95 15.39 -24.81
CA ASP A 300 1.75 16.62 -24.94
C ASP A 300 0.85 17.83 -25.25
N GLY A 301 -0.20 17.65 -26.07
CA GLY A 301 -1.12 18.71 -26.43
C GLY A 301 -2.19 19.05 -25.37
N ASN A 302 -2.46 18.17 -24.40
CA ASN A 302 -3.61 18.31 -23.50
C ASN A 302 -3.29 18.23 -22.00
N CYS A 303 -2.22 17.53 -21.62
CA CYS A 303 -1.90 17.17 -20.23
C CYS A 303 -0.58 17.77 -19.75
N ALA A 304 0.36 18.02 -20.67
CA ALA A 304 1.70 18.49 -20.35
C ALA A 304 1.78 19.94 -19.83
N SER A 305 0.67 20.68 -19.76
CA SER A 305 0.64 21.99 -19.09
C SER A 305 0.83 21.90 -17.58
N CYS A 306 0.48 20.76 -16.98
CA CYS A 306 0.65 20.48 -15.54
C CYS A 306 1.68 19.37 -15.33
N HIS A 307 1.67 18.34 -16.18
CA HIS A 307 2.59 17.21 -16.10
C HIS A 307 3.89 17.49 -16.86
N VAL A 308 4.71 18.37 -16.31
CA VAL A 308 5.93 18.90 -16.94
C VAL A 308 7.20 18.13 -16.57
N GLY A 309 8.22 18.23 -17.43
CA GLY A 309 9.59 17.79 -17.15
C GLY A 309 9.76 16.28 -16.92
N GLY A 310 10.91 15.89 -16.36
CA GLY A 310 11.23 14.49 -16.07
C GLY A 310 10.46 13.89 -14.89
N THR A 311 9.90 14.72 -14.02
CA THR A 311 9.10 14.33 -12.86
C THR A 311 7.60 14.26 -13.16
N LEU A 312 7.17 14.75 -14.34
CA LEU A 312 5.78 14.80 -14.79
C LEU A 312 4.85 15.51 -13.79
N THR A 313 5.35 16.61 -13.22
CA THR A 313 4.63 17.46 -12.25
C THR A 313 5.25 18.86 -12.21
N ASP A 314 4.41 19.89 -12.18
CA ASP A 314 4.76 21.29 -11.96
C ASP A 314 4.80 21.67 -10.46
N ASN A 315 4.50 20.73 -9.57
CA ASN A 315 4.64 20.91 -8.12
C ASN A 315 6.06 21.29 -7.70
N ASN A 316 7.07 20.88 -8.47
CA ASN A 316 8.46 21.25 -8.21
C ASN A 316 8.70 22.75 -8.39
N ASP A 317 7.93 23.40 -9.27
CA ASP A 317 7.93 24.84 -9.49
C ASP A 317 7.05 25.58 -8.47
N GLY A 318 6.40 24.85 -7.57
CA GLY A 318 5.50 25.39 -6.55
C GLY A 318 4.06 25.59 -7.03
N THR A 319 3.70 25.10 -8.21
CA THR A 319 2.35 25.21 -8.75
C THR A 319 1.39 24.23 -8.07
N LEU A 320 0.25 24.74 -7.62
CA LEU A 320 -0.86 23.97 -7.08
C LEU A 320 -2.17 24.42 -7.74
N HIS A 321 -3.05 23.48 -8.00
CA HIS A 321 -4.29 23.69 -8.75
C HIS A 321 -5.51 23.71 -7.84
N ALA A 322 -6.47 24.55 -8.19
CA ALA A 322 -7.75 24.56 -7.50
C ALA A 322 -8.52 23.25 -7.75
N PRO A 323 -9.34 22.78 -6.79
CA PRO A 323 -10.21 21.63 -7.03
C PRO A 323 -11.09 21.80 -8.27
N SER A 324 -11.62 23.01 -8.50
CA SER A 324 -12.43 23.34 -9.69
C SER A 324 -11.66 23.27 -11.02
N GLU A 325 -10.36 23.55 -11.01
CA GLU A 325 -9.49 23.47 -12.20
C GLU A 325 -9.24 22.02 -12.62
N THR A 326 -9.15 21.13 -11.64
CA THR A 326 -8.90 19.70 -11.84
C THR A 326 -10.19 18.86 -11.87
N GLY A 327 -11.34 19.46 -11.55
CA GLY A 327 -12.61 18.76 -11.35
C GLY A 327 -12.65 17.85 -10.11
N MET A 328 -11.71 18.01 -9.18
CA MET A 328 -11.59 17.18 -7.97
C MET A 328 -12.49 17.66 -6.83
N ASP A 329 -12.85 16.74 -5.92
CA ASP A 329 -13.53 17.10 -4.68
C ASP A 329 -12.71 18.11 -3.85
N SER A 330 -13.37 19.13 -3.33
CA SER A 330 -12.72 20.21 -2.59
C SER A 330 -12.62 19.97 -1.09
N THR A 331 -13.29 18.94 -0.56
CA THR A 331 -13.56 18.79 0.87
C THR A 331 -12.28 18.54 1.66
N TYR A 332 -11.40 17.65 1.18
CA TYR A 332 -10.10 17.45 1.85
C TYR A 332 -9.19 18.68 1.70
N ALA A 333 -9.03 19.21 0.48
CA ALA A 333 -8.23 20.40 0.24
C ALA A 333 -8.64 21.56 1.15
N ALA A 334 -9.95 21.79 1.37
CA ALA A 334 -10.44 22.85 2.25
C ALA A 334 -9.93 22.77 3.70
N ARG A 335 -9.47 21.60 4.15
CA ARG A 335 -8.89 21.35 5.48
C ARG A 335 -7.37 21.60 5.52
N THR A 336 -6.77 22.00 4.40
CA THR A 336 -5.33 22.25 4.25
C THR A 336 -5.04 23.74 4.09
N THR A 337 -3.80 24.13 4.37
CA THR A 337 -3.35 25.53 4.32
C THR A 337 -3.60 26.17 2.94
N GLN A 338 -3.26 25.44 1.88
CA GLN A 338 -3.29 25.96 0.51
C GLN A 338 -4.62 25.76 -0.21
N LYS A 339 -5.50 24.88 0.30
CA LYS A 339 -6.82 24.59 -0.29
C LYS A 339 -6.76 24.18 -1.77
N ARG A 340 -5.66 23.53 -2.15
CA ARG A 340 -5.31 23.16 -3.52
C ARG A 340 -4.67 21.77 -3.55
N TYR A 341 -4.63 21.18 -4.73
CA TYR A 341 -3.95 19.91 -4.98
C TYR A 341 -2.71 20.13 -5.84
N ARG A 342 -1.69 19.30 -5.63
CA ARG A 342 -0.57 19.21 -6.57
C ARG A 342 -0.93 18.41 -7.80
N THR A 343 -0.27 18.71 -8.91
CA THR A 343 -0.24 17.79 -10.05
C THR A 343 0.42 16.47 -9.63
N THR A 344 -0.24 15.35 -9.91
CA THR A 344 0.31 14.03 -9.54
C THR A 344 1.50 13.64 -10.41
N PRO A 345 2.69 13.34 -9.81
CA PRO A 345 3.79 12.75 -10.57
C PRO A 345 3.32 11.45 -11.22
N LEU A 346 3.56 11.30 -12.52
CA LEU A 346 3.04 10.16 -13.29
C LEU A 346 4.06 9.03 -13.48
N ARG A 347 5.25 9.10 -12.89
CA ARG A 347 6.18 7.97 -12.95
C ARG A 347 5.59 6.79 -12.19
N ALA A 348 5.67 5.59 -12.78
CA ALA A 348 5.05 4.38 -12.25
C ALA A 348 3.51 4.42 -12.21
N LEU A 349 2.86 5.31 -12.97
CA LEU A 349 1.42 5.53 -12.90
C LEU A 349 0.61 4.23 -13.04
N TRP A 350 1.10 3.27 -13.82
CA TRP A 350 0.40 2.00 -14.08
C TRP A 350 0.03 1.22 -12.81
N GLN A 351 0.76 1.37 -11.70
CA GLN A 351 0.47 0.66 -10.43
C GLN A 351 -0.41 1.47 -9.46
N HIS A 352 -0.80 2.70 -9.81
CA HIS A 352 -1.35 3.64 -8.83
C HIS A 352 -2.82 3.37 -8.46
N ALA A 353 -3.52 2.55 -9.24
CA ALA A 353 -4.96 2.31 -9.09
C ALA A 353 -5.36 1.94 -7.63
N PRO A 354 -6.55 2.39 -7.16
CA PRO A 354 -7.39 3.40 -7.81
C PRO A 354 -6.72 4.79 -7.82
N TYR A 355 -7.11 5.63 -8.76
CA TYR A 355 -6.53 6.95 -9.01
C TYR A 355 -7.26 8.05 -8.25
N PHE A 356 -6.62 9.23 -8.22
CA PHE A 356 -7.01 10.42 -7.44
C PHE A 356 -6.88 10.25 -5.93
N HIS A 357 -7.00 11.37 -5.21
CA HIS A 357 -6.81 11.42 -3.76
C HIS A 357 -7.90 10.66 -2.99
N ASP A 358 -9.09 10.52 -3.60
CA ASP A 358 -10.28 9.88 -3.04
C ASP A 358 -10.54 8.48 -3.63
N GLY A 359 -9.75 8.05 -4.62
CA GLY A 359 -9.94 6.75 -5.27
C GLY A 359 -11.13 6.70 -6.23
N SER A 360 -11.68 7.85 -6.64
CA SER A 360 -12.90 7.95 -7.46
C SER A 360 -12.76 7.41 -8.89
N ALA A 361 -11.54 7.18 -9.38
CA ALA A 361 -11.28 6.56 -10.67
C ALA A 361 -10.62 5.18 -10.51
N ALA A 362 -11.29 4.11 -10.94
CA ALA A 362 -10.76 2.75 -10.84
C ALA A 362 -9.72 2.45 -11.93
N THR A 363 -9.86 3.07 -13.10
CA THR A 363 -9.05 2.80 -14.29
C THR A 363 -8.45 4.08 -14.89
N LEU A 364 -7.45 3.93 -15.76
CA LEU A 364 -6.92 5.06 -16.53
C LEU A 364 -7.95 5.61 -17.53
N ASP A 365 -8.85 4.78 -18.03
CA ASP A 365 -10.00 5.24 -18.82
C ASP A 365 -10.89 6.18 -18.00
N ASP A 366 -11.16 5.87 -16.72
CA ASP A 366 -11.92 6.76 -15.83
C ASP A 366 -11.19 8.09 -15.62
N VAL A 367 -9.87 8.07 -15.48
CA VAL A 367 -9.03 9.29 -15.37
C VAL A 367 -9.11 10.13 -16.64
N VAL A 368 -8.97 9.52 -17.82
CA VAL A 368 -9.06 10.24 -19.10
C VAL A 368 -10.47 10.82 -19.29
N ASN A 369 -11.51 10.03 -19.02
CA ASN A 369 -12.90 10.46 -19.11
C ASN A 369 -13.22 11.59 -18.12
N HIS A 370 -12.62 11.56 -16.93
CA HIS A 370 -12.71 12.65 -15.96
C HIS A 370 -12.19 13.96 -16.54
N TYR A 371 -10.93 13.98 -17.03
CA TYR A 371 -10.34 15.21 -17.56
C TYR A 371 -10.95 15.66 -18.89
N VAL A 372 -11.45 14.73 -19.73
CA VAL A 372 -12.24 15.08 -20.91
C VAL A 372 -13.45 15.92 -20.53
N ARG A 373 -14.17 15.53 -19.46
CA ARG A 373 -15.31 16.32 -18.96
C ARG A 373 -14.86 17.60 -18.26
N ALA A 374 -13.97 17.48 -17.27
CA ALA A 374 -13.55 18.60 -16.43
C ALA A 374 -12.90 19.75 -17.23
N ARG A 375 -12.23 19.42 -18.34
CA ARG A 375 -11.57 20.38 -19.22
C ARG A 375 -12.21 20.54 -20.60
N ASN A 376 -13.38 19.93 -20.82
CA ASN A 376 -14.11 19.99 -22.10
C ASN A 376 -13.25 19.62 -23.33
N LEU A 377 -12.42 18.58 -23.22
CA LEU A 377 -11.49 18.18 -24.28
C LEU A 377 -12.23 17.48 -25.42
N GLN A 378 -11.93 17.86 -26.66
CA GLN A 378 -12.54 17.30 -27.86
C GLN A 378 -11.71 16.12 -28.40
N LEU A 379 -11.64 15.03 -27.64
CA LEU A 379 -10.91 13.82 -28.01
C LEU A 379 -11.82 12.79 -28.67
N THR A 380 -11.39 12.21 -29.79
CA THR A 380 -12.05 11.04 -30.42
C THR A 380 -11.87 9.79 -29.57
N GLY A 381 -12.67 8.73 -29.84
CA GLY A 381 -12.48 7.43 -29.18
C GLY A 381 -11.07 6.86 -29.36
N GLY A 382 -10.50 6.98 -30.56
CA GLY A 382 -9.14 6.54 -30.85
C GLY A 382 -8.09 7.34 -30.06
N GLN A 383 -8.22 8.67 -29.96
CA GLN A 383 -7.30 9.49 -29.17
C GLN A 383 -7.36 9.19 -27.68
N ARG A 384 -8.56 8.90 -27.14
CA ARG A 384 -8.70 8.48 -25.73
C ARG A 384 -7.99 7.14 -25.48
N HIS A 385 -8.21 6.16 -26.36
CA HIS A 385 -7.53 4.87 -26.27
C HIS A 385 -6.00 5.03 -26.34
N ASP A 386 -5.50 5.75 -27.34
CA ASP A 386 -4.07 5.99 -27.50
C ASP A 386 -3.47 6.67 -26.25
N LEU A 387 -4.17 7.67 -25.68
CA LEU A 387 -3.76 8.34 -24.45
C LEU A 387 -3.68 7.38 -23.25
N VAL A 388 -4.68 6.50 -23.09
CA VAL A 388 -4.65 5.47 -22.03
C VAL A 388 -3.45 4.54 -22.18
N GLU A 389 -3.15 4.09 -23.40
CA GLU A 389 -1.98 3.25 -23.66
C GLU A 389 -0.66 3.98 -23.36
N TYR A 390 -0.60 5.29 -23.60
CA TYR A 390 0.55 6.10 -23.17
C TYR A 390 0.66 6.15 -21.65
N LEU A 391 -0.44 6.41 -20.93
CA LEU A 391 -0.44 6.47 -19.46
C LEU A 391 -0.03 5.14 -18.81
N LYS A 392 -0.38 3.99 -19.40
CA LYS A 392 0.08 2.66 -18.96
C LYS A 392 1.59 2.47 -19.10
N SER A 393 2.24 3.22 -19.99
CA SER A 393 3.68 3.12 -20.24
C SER A 393 4.56 3.87 -19.23
N LEU A 394 3.96 4.70 -18.37
CA LEU A 394 4.66 5.62 -17.46
C LEU A 394 5.14 4.98 -16.15
#